data_AF-A0A2W2AD49-F1
#
_entry.id   AF-A0A2W2AD49-F1
#
_cell.length_a   1.000
_cell.length_b   1.000
_cell.length_c   1.000
_cell.angle_alpha   90.00
_cell.angle_beta   90.00
_cell.angle_gamma   90.00
#
_symmetry.space_group_name_H-M   'P 1'
#
loop_
_entity.id
_entity.type
_entity.pdbx_description
1 polymer ?
#
loop_
_entity_poly.entity_id
_entity_poly.type
_entity_poly.pdbx_seq_one_letter_code
_entity_poly.pdbx_strand_id
1 'polypeptide(L)'
;MLFSRKINLLFWLLLFSLPVMAREHGKKSPTEQDMVSEIVSCLRAKDGYAYIKLFPPSDSMASWIVQSADQQSKLYAEMVNQLQNPEIGMHTDSMIDALAKGSFDSVITKGENMGIHWSAIVQVRYELIKMKETRDRVYEKVAPTRFLGFIFFRDMLTRKTYGVSVNDIMQIRGDWYGGQIKGLFLASTTDEYLAALKKKKKKNTDSLKTAAATESADAPTTGPQKIIVERKLYSGMFDNQIPVQLYIRYLKGNCPEVTCIWEAFYKFGDQDDYIKLDVSKNPDGKWVFTENPAQGSMELTLDKDKYTGTWLSSDNQTGYDVKLTEIPATPKKIERMDEVFEKELFSK
;
A
#
# COMPACT_ATOMS: atom_id res chain seq x y z
N MET A 1 39.76 -14.55 80.21
CA MET A 1 39.89 -13.07 80.23
C MET A 1 40.00 -12.63 78.79
N LEU A 2 39.16 -11.82 78.14
CA LEU A 2 38.02 -10.94 78.45
C LEU A 2 36.97 -11.15 77.31
N PHE A 3 35.68 -11.39 77.57
CA PHE A 3 34.56 -10.41 77.62
C PHE A 3 34.66 -9.29 76.53
N SER A 4 33.66 -8.89 75.75
CA SER A 4 32.20 -9.09 75.78
C SER A 4 31.54 -8.43 74.56
N ARG A 5 30.52 -9.10 73.98
CA ARG A 5 29.22 -8.62 73.46
C ARG A 5 29.07 -7.25 72.79
N LYS A 6 28.40 -7.26 71.62
CA LYS A 6 27.06 -6.71 71.27
C LYS A 6 26.62 -7.46 69.99
N ILE A 7 25.57 -8.29 69.87
CA ILE A 7 24.12 -8.26 70.16
C ILE A 7 23.33 -7.21 69.32
N ASN A 8 22.26 -7.73 68.68
CA ASN A 8 21.14 -7.15 67.92
C ASN A 8 21.30 -7.18 66.39
N LEU A 9 20.33 -7.59 65.58
CA LEU A 9 18.94 -8.00 65.80
C LEU A 9 18.43 -8.75 64.55
N LEU A 10 17.44 -9.62 64.77
CA LEU A 10 16.50 -10.25 63.84
C LEU A 10 16.33 -9.62 62.43
N PHE A 11 16.25 -10.47 61.40
CA PHE A 11 15.02 -10.56 60.59
C PHE A 11 14.89 -11.93 59.93
N TRP A 12 13.84 -12.65 60.34
CA TRP A 12 13.25 -13.81 59.68
C TRP A 12 12.65 -13.41 58.33
N LEU A 13 12.74 -14.25 57.30
CA LEU A 13 11.60 -14.59 56.41
C LEU A 13 11.95 -15.69 55.39
N LEU A 14 11.48 -16.90 55.72
CA LEU A 14 10.81 -17.87 54.86
C LEU A 14 11.35 -18.10 53.43
N LEU A 15 12.16 -19.15 53.29
CA LEU A 15 12.33 -19.92 52.07
C LEU A 15 11.02 -20.68 51.76
N PHE A 16 10.08 -20.01 51.09
CA PHE A 16 9.06 -20.71 50.30
C PHE A 16 9.71 -21.14 48.98
N SER A 17 10.08 -22.41 48.90
CA SER A 17 10.33 -23.10 47.64
C SER A 17 9.02 -23.16 46.84
N LEU A 18 8.77 -22.14 46.01
CA LEU A 18 7.72 -22.22 45.01
C LEU A 18 8.21 -23.12 43.86
N PRO A 19 7.46 -24.16 43.48
CA PRO A 19 7.73 -24.87 42.25
C PRO A 19 7.54 -23.88 41.10
N VAL A 20 8.55 -23.80 40.23
CA VAL A 20 8.47 -23.13 38.93
C VAL A 20 7.35 -23.82 38.15
N MET A 21 6.15 -23.23 38.21
CA MET A 21 5.06 -23.53 37.30
C MET A 21 5.49 -23.08 35.91
N ALA A 22 6.15 -23.97 35.18
CA ALA A 22 6.23 -23.90 33.73
C ALA A 22 4.80 -24.01 33.19
N ARG A 23 4.16 -22.86 32.98
CA ARG A 23 2.86 -22.74 32.34
C ARG A 23 3.04 -21.96 31.06
N GLU A 24 3.37 -22.66 29.98
CA GLU A 24 3.08 -22.20 28.61
C GLU A 24 3.05 -23.40 27.64
N HIS A 25 2.13 -24.33 27.91
CA HIS A 25 1.69 -25.29 26.91
C HIS A 25 0.44 -24.72 26.22
N GLY A 26 0.56 -24.41 24.92
CA GLY A 26 -0.53 -24.62 23.97
C GLY A 26 -1.40 -23.44 23.57
N LYS A 27 -0.87 -22.21 23.44
CA LYS A 27 -1.57 -21.23 22.57
C LYS A 27 -1.38 -21.67 21.12
N LYS A 28 -2.42 -22.26 20.55
CA LYS A 28 -2.50 -22.55 19.12
C LYS A 28 -2.29 -21.23 18.37
N SER A 29 -1.35 -21.19 17.42
CA SER A 29 -1.12 -19.99 16.62
C SER A 29 -2.45 -19.56 15.97
N PRO A 30 -2.76 -18.26 15.92
CA PRO A 30 -3.98 -17.76 15.31
C PRO A 30 -4.12 -18.30 13.88
N THR A 31 -5.31 -18.75 13.53
CA THR A 31 -5.61 -19.21 12.18
C THR A 31 -6.09 -18.05 11.30
N GLU A 32 -6.10 -18.28 10.00
CA GLU A 32 -6.74 -17.39 9.02
C GLU A 32 -8.19 -17.05 9.41
N GLN A 33 -8.93 -18.06 9.87
CA GLN A 33 -10.32 -17.90 10.30
C GLN A 33 -10.42 -17.01 11.54
N ASP A 34 -9.46 -17.12 12.47
CA ASP A 34 -9.42 -16.28 13.67
C ASP A 34 -9.18 -14.81 13.28
N MET A 35 -8.28 -14.55 12.33
CA MET A 35 -8.02 -13.21 11.80
C MET A 35 -9.28 -12.59 11.17
N VAL A 36 -9.96 -13.33 10.30
CA VAL A 36 -11.21 -12.87 9.67
C VAL A 36 -12.30 -12.61 10.73
N SER A 37 -12.42 -13.52 11.70
CA SER A 37 -13.39 -13.38 12.80
C SER A 37 -13.10 -12.14 13.65
N GLU A 38 -11.83 -11.82 13.89
CA GLU A 38 -11.43 -10.64 14.66
C GLU A 38 -11.79 -9.34 13.93
N ILE A 39 -11.58 -9.26 12.61
CA ILE A 39 -12.02 -8.13 11.79
C ILE A 39 -13.53 -7.92 11.91
N VAL A 40 -14.32 -9.00 11.81
CA VAL A 40 -15.79 -8.92 11.95
C VAL A 40 -16.18 -8.54 13.38
N SER A 41 -15.46 -9.01 14.39
CA SER A 41 -15.67 -8.64 15.79
C SER A 41 -15.46 -7.14 15.99
N CYS A 42 -14.39 -6.58 15.43
CA CYS A 42 -14.11 -5.14 15.45
C CYS A 42 -15.25 -4.35 14.79
N LEU A 43 -15.73 -4.78 13.61
CA LEU A 43 -16.86 -4.16 12.93
C LEU A 43 -18.14 -4.20 13.79
N ARG A 44 -18.43 -5.34 14.40
CA ARG A 44 -19.62 -5.54 15.25
C ARG A 44 -19.59 -4.63 16.49
N ALA A 45 -18.43 -4.50 17.11
CA ALA A 45 -18.19 -3.63 18.26
C ALA A 45 -18.01 -2.15 17.88
N LYS A 46 -17.80 -1.85 16.58
CA LYS A 46 -17.31 -0.55 16.09
C LYS A 46 -16.00 -0.11 16.77
N ASP A 47 -15.16 -1.07 17.14
CA ASP A 47 -13.96 -0.83 17.91
C ASP A 47 -12.75 -0.62 16.98
N GLY A 48 -12.52 0.63 16.61
CA GLY A 48 -11.36 1.02 15.81
C GLY A 48 -10.02 0.83 16.53
N TYR A 49 -10.00 0.79 17.87
CA TYR A 49 -8.76 0.62 18.64
C TYR A 49 -8.36 -0.85 18.76
N ALA A 50 -9.33 -1.77 18.85
CA ALA A 50 -9.05 -3.19 18.68
C ALA A 50 -8.59 -3.48 17.24
N TYR A 51 -9.20 -2.82 16.26
CA TYR A 51 -8.87 -3.00 14.85
C TYR A 51 -7.43 -2.61 14.48
N ILE A 52 -6.91 -1.48 14.97
CA ILE A 52 -5.51 -1.09 14.69
C ILE A 52 -4.49 -2.08 15.26
N LYS A 53 -4.83 -2.82 16.32
CA LYS A 53 -3.95 -3.86 16.90
C LYS A 53 -3.83 -5.11 16.02
N LEU A 54 -4.60 -5.21 14.96
CA LEU A 54 -4.44 -6.27 13.94
C LEU A 54 -3.22 -6.02 13.06
N PHE A 55 -2.67 -4.80 13.05
CA PHE A 55 -1.51 -4.43 12.27
C PHE A 55 -0.23 -4.64 13.09
N PRO A 56 0.89 -5.04 12.45
CA PRO A 56 2.13 -5.23 13.17
C PRO A 56 2.71 -3.86 13.56
N PRO A 57 3.29 -3.73 14.77
CA PRO A 57 3.94 -2.49 15.17
C PRO A 57 5.20 -2.24 14.33
N SER A 58 5.50 -0.96 14.08
CA SER A 58 6.56 -0.50 13.20
C SER A 58 7.94 -1.04 13.61
N ASP A 59 8.22 -1.14 14.91
CA ASP A 59 9.48 -1.71 15.42
C ASP A 59 9.65 -3.18 15.07
N SER A 60 8.55 -3.95 15.13
CA SER A 60 8.58 -5.36 14.72
C SER A 60 8.82 -5.48 13.22
N MET A 61 8.12 -4.67 12.42
CA MET A 61 8.34 -4.60 10.98
C MET A 61 9.79 -4.24 10.65
N ALA A 62 10.33 -3.18 11.26
CA ALA A 62 11.70 -2.73 11.04
C ALA A 62 12.70 -3.84 11.40
N SER A 63 12.50 -4.53 12.53
CA SER A 63 13.32 -5.67 12.93
C SER A 63 13.30 -6.81 11.91
N TRP A 64 12.12 -7.14 11.37
CA TRP A 64 11.98 -8.20 10.36
C TRP A 64 12.62 -7.83 9.02
N ILE A 65 12.50 -6.56 8.64
CA ILE A 65 13.13 -6.02 7.44
C ILE A 65 14.65 -6.04 7.58
N VAL A 66 15.21 -5.59 8.70
CA VAL A 66 16.66 -5.63 8.98
C VAL A 66 17.22 -7.05 8.88
N GLN A 67 16.46 -8.06 9.32
CA GLN A 67 16.87 -9.47 9.23
C GLN A 67 16.82 -10.03 7.79
N SER A 68 16.10 -9.38 6.90
CA SER A 68 15.78 -9.89 5.55
C SER A 68 16.47 -9.11 4.42
N ALA A 69 16.76 -7.83 4.67
CA ALA A 69 17.37 -6.88 3.74
C ALA A 69 18.89 -7.04 3.63
N ASP A 70 19.46 -6.59 2.52
CA ASP A 70 20.91 -6.49 2.36
C ASP A 70 21.46 -5.38 3.26
N GLN A 71 22.52 -5.67 4.01
CA GLN A 71 23.18 -4.74 4.92
C GLN A 71 23.69 -3.47 4.23
N GLN A 72 23.96 -3.54 2.93
CA GLN A 72 24.40 -2.38 2.14
C GLN A 72 23.22 -1.57 1.55
N SER A 73 21.98 -2.03 1.70
CA SER A 73 20.82 -1.36 1.13
C SER A 73 20.40 -0.12 1.94
N LYS A 74 19.84 0.86 1.23
CA LYS A 74 19.23 2.05 1.85
C LYS A 74 18.12 1.67 2.84
N LEU A 75 17.29 0.70 2.46
CA LEU A 75 16.20 0.17 3.30
C LEU A 75 16.72 -0.38 4.63
N TYR A 76 17.82 -1.14 4.61
CA TYR A 76 18.45 -1.63 5.84
C TYR A 76 18.91 -0.47 6.73
N ALA A 77 19.62 0.51 6.17
CA ALA A 77 20.09 1.67 6.92
C ALA A 77 18.94 2.48 7.53
N GLU A 78 17.85 2.68 6.77
CA GLU A 78 16.64 3.36 7.25
C GLU A 78 15.97 2.62 8.41
N MET A 79 15.81 1.30 8.30
CA MET A 79 15.18 0.51 9.37
C MET A 79 16.06 0.40 10.61
N VAL A 80 17.39 0.31 10.46
CA VAL A 80 18.32 0.40 11.61
C VAL A 80 18.21 1.76 12.30
N ASN A 81 18.16 2.84 11.52
CA ASN A 81 17.98 4.19 12.07
C ASN A 81 16.65 4.33 12.82
N GLN A 82 15.55 3.74 12.30
CA GLN A 82 14.27 3.71 13.02
C GLN A 82 14.38 2.95 14.34
N LEU A 83 14.98 1.75 14.35
CA LEU A 83 15.17 0.96 15.57
C LEU A 83 16.05 1.66 16.62
N GLN A 84 16.97 2.51 16.19
CA GLN A 84 17.84 3.30 17.09
C GLN A 84 17.18 4.59 17.59
N ASN A 85 16.15 5.08 16.90
CA ASN A 85 15.45 6.33 17.22
C ASN A 85 13.95 6.05 17.43
N PRO A 86 13.53 5.72 18.66
CA PRO A 86 12.14 5.34 18.97
C PRO A 86 11.09 6.35 18.52
N GLU A 87 11.42 7.65 18.48
CA GLU A 87 10.52 8.69 18.00
C GLU A 87 10.08 8.47 16.54
N ILE A 88 10.98 7.96 15.69
CA ILE A 88 10.67 7.65 14.29
C ILE A 88 9.65 6.50 14.22
N GLY A 89 9.85 5.45 15.02
CA GLY A 89 8.91 4.33 15.13
C GLY A 89 7.53 4.80 15.61
N MET A 90 7.50 5.60 16.69
CA MET A 90 6.24 6.16 17.23
C MET A 90 5.48 7.04 16.22
N HIS A 91 6.19 7.89 15.46
CA HIS A 91 5.57 8.68 14.41
C HIS A 91 5.02 7.80 13.27
N THR A 92 5.77 6.77 12.90
CA THR A 92 5.36 5.81 11.87
C THR A 92 4.10 5.04 12.29
N ASP A 93 4.08 4.51 13.51
CA ASP A 93 2.91 3.82 14.08
C ASP A 93 1.69 4.74 14.15
N SER A 94 1.85 5.97 14.64
CA SER A 94 0.76 6.95 14.70
C SER A 94 0.14 7.22 13.32
N MET A 95 0.96 7.31 12.27
CA MET A 95 0.50 7.50 10.90
C MET A 95 -0.22 6.26 10.36
N ILE A 96 0.33 5.07 10.57
CA ILE A 96 -0.27 3.79 10.14
C ILE A 96 -1.62 3.58 10.84
N ASP A 97 -1.66 3.80 12.15
CA ASP A 97 -2.88 3.70 12.97
C ASP A 97 -3.94 4.68 12.49
N ALA A 98 -3.57 5.93 12.20
CA ALA A 98 -4.49 6.93 11.67
C ALA A 98 -5.08 6.51 10.31
N LEU A 99 -4.27 5.94 9.41
CA LEU A 99 -4.72 5.47 8.10
C LEU A 99 -5.62 4.22 8.20
N ALA A 100 -5.24 3.26 9.06
CA ALA A 100 -6.01 2.06 9.32
C ALA A 100 -7.36 2.41 9.95
N LYS A 101 -7.35 3.25 11.00
CA LYS A 101 -8.56 3.74 11.67
C LYS A 101 -9.43 4.56 10.74
N GLY A 102 -8.86 5.45 9.93
CA GLY A 102 -9.63 6.24 8.95
C GLY A 102 -10.34 5.37 7.91
N SER A 103 -9.69 4.31 7.45
CA SER A 103 -10.30 3.31 6.56
C SER A 103 -11.45 2.56 7.24
N PHE A 104 -11.24 2.17 8.50
CA PHE A 104 -12.25 1.50 9.32
C PHE A 104 -13.47 2.38 9.58
N ASP A 105 -13.27 3.60 10.08
CA ASP A 105 -14.31 4.58 10.37
C ASP A 105 -15.11 4.88 9.10
N SER A 106 -14.46 5.01 7.94
CA SER A 106 -15.13 5.21 6.65
C SER A 106 -16.11 4.07 6.32
N VAL A 107 -15.74 2.82 6.60
CA VAL A 107 -16.63 1.67 6.42
C VAL A 107 -17.79 1.71 7.42
N ILE A 108 -17.53 2.00 8.69
CA ILE A 108 -18.55 2.13 9.74
C ILE A 108 -19.59 3.19 9.35
N THR A 109 -19.15 4.42 9.09
CA THR A 109 -20.01 5.54 8.70
C THR A 109 -20.81 5.21 7.44
N LYS A 110 -20.16 4.59 6.44
CA LYS A 110 -20.87 4.19 5.22
C LYS A 110 -21.94 3.13 5.52
N GLY A 111 -21.68 2.17 6.40
CA GLY A 111 -22.68 1.17 6.76
C GLY A 111 -23.83 1.74 7.55
N GLU A 112 -23.57 2.69 8.45
CA GLU A 112 -24.64 3.43 9.15
C GLU A 112 -25.53 4.18 8.16
N ASN A 113 -24.94 4.86 7.19
CA ASN A 113 -25.69 5.53 6.10
C ASN A 113 -26.46 4.54 5.21
N MET A 114 -26.07 3.26 5.17
CA MET A 114 -26.77 2.18 4.48
C MET A 114 -27.79 1.45 5.38
N GLY A 115 -27.93 1.87 6.64
CA GLY A 115 -28.83 1.25 7.62
C GLY A 115 -28.34 -0.08 8.19
N ILE A 116 -27.02 -0.32 8.23
CA ILE A 116 -26.44 -1.54 8.80
C ILE A 116 -26.47 -1.49 10.32
N HIS A 117 -27.02 -2.53 10.93
CA HIS A 117 -27.00 -2.72 12.37
C HIS A 117 -25.74 -3.50 12.76
N TRP A 118 -24.62 -2.79 12.93
CA TRP A 118 -23.30 -3.39 13.17
C TRP A 118 -23.29 -4.43 14.30
N SER A 119 -23.98 -4.20 15.41
CA SER A 119 -24.08 -5.14 16.53
C SER A 119 -24.82 -6.45 16.20
N ALA A 120 -25.62 -6.46 15.13
CA ALA A 120 -26.45 -7.58 14.68
C ALA A 120 -25.93 -8.23 13.38
N ILE A 121 -24.69 -7.93 12.96
CA ILE A 121 -24.10 -8.61 11.81
C ILE A 121 -23.60 -10.00 12.19
N VAL A 122 -23.70 -10.94 11.25
CA VAL A 122 -23.13 -12.28 11.34
C VAL A 122 -22.30 -12.54 10.10
N GLN A 123 -21.06 -12.98 10.26
CA GLN A 123 -20.23 -13.43 9.15
C GLN A 123 -20.92 -14.60 8.43
N VAL A 124 -21.08 -14.49 7.12
CA VAL A 124 -21.68 -15.55 6.30
C VAL A 124 -20.60 -16.39 5.65
N ARG A 125 -19.62 -15.72 5.05
CA ARG A 125 -18.51 -16.34 4.32
C ARG A 125 -17.41 -15.33 4.09
N TYR A 126 -16.24 -15.81 3.72
CA TYR A 126 -15.17 -14.99 3.23
C TYR A 126 -14.42 -15.73 2.12
N GLU A 127 -13.73 -14.99 1.27
CA GLU A 127 -12.89 -15.52 0.19
C GLU A 127 -11.55 -14.82 0.25
N LEU A 128 -10.46 -15.58 0.38
CA LEU A 128 -9.10 -15.06 0.32
C LEU A 128 -8.42 -15.51 -0.97
N ILE A 129 -7.88 -14.55 -1.71
CA ILE A 129 -7.13 -14.75 -2.94
C ILE A 129 -5.66 -14.55 -2.60
N LYS A 130 -4.86 -15.61 -2.68
CA LYS A 130 -3.42 -15.51 -2.46
C LYS A 130 -2.81 -14.55 -3.46
N MET A 131 -2.09 -13.56 -2.96
CA MET A 131 -1.39 -12.59 -3.80
C MET A 131 -0.18 -13.26 -4.46
N LYS A 132 0.10 -12.85 -5.70
CA LYS A 132 1.34 -13.26 -6.38
C LYS A 132 2.54 -12.62 -5.70
N GLU A 133 3.66 -13.32 -5.75
CA GLU A 133 4.95 -12.76 -5.33
C GLU A 133 5.22 -11.47 -6.10
N THR A 134 5.73 -10.48 -5.37
CA THR A 134 6.16 -9.19 -5.86
C THR A 134 7.66 -9.21 -6.09
N ARG A 135 8.18 -8.16 -6.74
CA ARG A 135 9.62 -8.01 -6.99
C ARG A 135 10.40 -7.63 -5.73
N ASP A 136 9.71 -7.14 -4.70
CA ASP A 136 10.33 -6.77 -3.45
C ASP A 136 10.73 -8.03 -2.67
N ARG A 137 11.98 -8.46 -2.87
CA ARG A 137 12.55 -9.65 -2.23
C ARG A 137 12.57 -9.54 -0.71
N VAL A 138 12.63 -8.33 -0.16
CA VAL A 138 12.61 -8.13 1.30
C VAL A 138 11.19 -8.36 1.79
N TYR A 139 10.20 -7.80 1.11
CA TYR A 139 8.80 -8.03 1.43
C TYR A 139 8.39 -9.50 1.25
N GLU A 140 8.86 -10.20 0.21
CA GLU A 140 8.62 -11.64 0.04
C GLU A 140 9.25 -12.48 1.16
N LYS A 141 10.40 -12.07 1.71
CA LYS A 141 11.02 -12.75 2.85
C LYS A 141 10.27 -12.51 4.15
N VAL A 142 9.79 -11.28 4.37
CA VAL A 142 9.07 -10.89 5.60
C VAL A 142 7.65 -11.46 5.61
N ALA A 143 6.92 -11.31 4.52
CA ALA A 143 5.52 -11.69 4.38
C ALA A 143 5.30 -12.55 3.10
N PRO A 144 5.79 -13.80 3.06
CA PRO A 144 5.70 -14.66 1.87
C PRO A 144 4.26 -15.09 1.55
N THR A 145 3.38 -15.05 2.55
CA THR A 145 1.99 -15.47 2.41
C THR A 145 1.08 -14.27 2.66
N ARG A 146 0.46 -13.78 1.58
CA ARG A 146 -0.39 -12.59 1.57
C ARG A 146 -1.67 -12.85 0.80
N PHE A 147 -2.74 -12.17 1.18
CA PHE A 147 -4.06 -12.35 0.58
C PHE A 147 -4.78 -11.02 0.37
N LEU A 148 -5.49 -10.96 -0.75
CA LEU A 148 -6.62 -10.06 -0.93
C LEU A 148 -7.88 -10.80 -0.50
N GLY A 149 -8.62 -10.24 0.45
CA GLY A 149 -9.83 -10.83 0.99
C GLY A 149 -11.11 -10.14 0.55
N PHE A 150 -12.20 -10.90 0.56
CA PHE A 150 -13.57 -10.40 0.54
C PHE A 150 -14.33 -11.03 1.70
N ILE A 151 -14.83 -10.21 2.63
CA ILE A 151 -15.63 -10.68 3.76
C ILE A 151 -17.09 -10.30 3.53
N PHE A 152 -17.98 -11.27 3.71
CA PHE A 152 -19.42 -11.10 3.59
C PHE A 152 -20.11 -11.34 4.93
N PHE A 153 -20.95 -10.39 5.33
CA PHE A 153 -21.73 -10.47 6.55
C PHE A 153 -23.18 -10.09 6.29
N ARG A 154 -24.08 -10.72 7.04
CA ARG A 154 -25.52 -10.48 6.97
C ARG A 154 -25.95 -9.68 8.18
N ASP A 155 -26.62 -8.57 7.96
CA ASP A 155 -27.35 -7.87 9.01
C ASP A 155 -28.62 -8.66 9.31
N MET A 156 -28.75 -9.17 10.54
CA MET A 156 -29.85 -10.03 10.95
C MET A 156 -31.19 -9.29 11.06
N LEU A 157 -31.19 -7.97 11.22
CA LEU A 157 -32.39 -7.16 11.33
C LEU A 157 -32.95 -6.80 9.96
N THR A 158 -32.08 -6.37 9.03
CA THR A 158 -32.51 -6.03 7.66
C THR A 158 -32.52 -7.23 6.70
N ARG A 159 -31.93 -8.35 7.13
CA ARG A 159 -31.70 -9.58 6.34
C ARG A 159 -30.86 -9.40 5.07
N LYS A 160 -30.23 -8.23 4.91
CA LYS A 160 -29.38 -7.87 3.78
C LYS A 160 -27.95 -8.36 4.01
N THR A 161 -27.29 -8.78 2.93
CA THR A 161 -25.88 -9.19 2.94
C THR A 161 -25.02 -8.10 2.34
N TYR A 162 -23.93 -7.79 3.03
CA TYR A 162 -22.97 -6.78 2.63
C TYR A 162 -21.59 -7.42 2.48
N GLY A 163 -20.83 -6.92 1.51
CA GLY A 163 -19.44 -7.30 1.25
C GLY A 163 -18.49 -6.13 1.47
N VAL A 164 -17.31 -6.43 2.01
CA VAL A 164 -16.16 -5.53 2.11
C VAL A 164 -14.94 -6.22 1.51
N SER A 165 -14.07 -5.46 0.83
CA SER A 165 -12.73 -5.96 0.49
C SER A 165 -11.79 -5.73 1.66
N VAL A 166 -10.83 -6.63 1.81
CA VAL A 166 -9.87 -6.64 2.90
C VAL A 166 -8.49 -6.81 2.31
N ASN A 167 -7.68 -5.76 2.34
CA ASN A 167 -6.36 -5.75 1.75
C ASN A 167 -5.30 -6.12 2.81
N ASP A 168 -4.11 -6.48 2.34
CA ASP A 168 -2.92 -6.63 3.18
C ASP A 168 -3.11 -7.62 4.35
N ILE A 169 -3.87 -8.71 4.12
CA ILE A 169 -3.85 -9.83 5.04
C ILE A 169 -2.54 -10.57 4.82
N MET A 170 -1.72 -10.69 5.85
CA MET A 170 -0.38 -11.27 5.73
C MET A 170 -0.08 -12.22 6.88
N GLN A 171 0.64 -13.29 6.58
CA GLN A 171 1.22 -14.16 7.58
C GLN A 171 2.70 -13.86 7.71
N ILE A 172 3.12 -13.45 8.91
CA ILE A 172 4.50 -13.14 9.25
C ILE A 172 4.90 -14.01 10.45
N ARG A 173 5.92 -14.86 10.27
CA ARG A 173 6.45 -15.75 11.32
C ARG A 173 5.39 -16.66 11.99
N GLY A 174 4.34 -17.01 11.26
CA GLY A 174 3.26 -17.87 11.73
C GLY A 174 2.05 -17.13 12.30
N ASP A 175 2.19 -15.84 12.61
CA ASP A 175 1.11 -14.97 13.06
C ASP A 175 0.47 -14.21 11.89
N TRP A 176 -0.81 -13.85 12.07
CA TRP A 176 -1.60 -13.14 11.06
C TRP A 176 -1.74 -11.66 11.41
N TYR A 177 -1.57 -10.83 10.40
CA TYR A 177 -1.61 -9.38 10.53
C TYR A 177 -2.37 -8.71 9.38
N GLY A 178 -2.76 -7.46 9.63
CA GLY A 178 -3.27 -6.52 8.64
C GLY A 178 -4.79 -6.57 8.49
N GLY A 179 -5.25 -6.67 7.24
CA GLY A 179 -6.68 -6.73 6.96
C GLY A 179 -7.34 -5.36 6.78
N GLN A 180 -6.71 -4.48 6.00
CA GLN A 180 -7.24 -3.15 5.72
C GLN A 180 -8.58 -3.21 4.98
N ILE A 181 -9.67 -2.90 5.68
CA ILE A 181 -11.01 -2.93 5.11
C ILE A 181 -11.28 -1.72 4.22
N LYS A 182 -11.85 -1.97 3.05
CA LYS A 182 -12.25 -0.97 2.06
C LYS A 182 -13.54 -1.38 1.37
N GLY A 183 -14.24 -0.38 0.83
CA GLY A 183 -15.34 -0.58 -0.11
C GLY A 183 -16.50 -1.41 0.44
N LEU A 184 -17.46 -0.79 1.13
CA LEU A 184 -18.68 -1.50 1.57
C LEU A 184 -19.77 -1.51 0.48
N PHE A 185 -20.33 -2.66 0.13
CA PHE A 185 -21.43 -2.74 -0.83
C PHE A 185 -22.49 -3.78 -0.42
N LEU A 186 -23.71 -3.61 -0.91
CA LEU A 186 -24.71 -4.68 -0.87
C LEU A 186 -24.26 -5.76 -1.88
N ALA A 187 -23.76 -6.87 -1.37
CA ALA A 187 -23.22 -7.97 -2.14
C ALA A 187 -23.20 -9.22 -1.27
N SER A 188 -23.58 -10.36 -1.86
CA SER A 188 -23.46 -11.68 -1.25
C SER A 188 -22.29 -12.46 -1.82
N THR A 189 -21.76 -12.02 -2.98
CA THR A 189 -20.64 -12.68 -3.66
C THR A 189 -19.53 -11.75 -4.10
N THR A 190 -18.34 -12.33 -4.38
CA THR A 190 -17.18 -11.59 -4.90
C THR A 190 -17.50 -10.98 -6.26
N ASP A 191 -18.22 -11.70 -7.13
CA ASP A 191 -18.65 -11.17 -8.43
C ASP A 191 -19.60 -9.98 -8.28
N GLU A 192 -20.58 -10.07 -7.38
CA GLU A 192 -21.49 -8.96 -7.07
C GLU A 192 -20.74 -7.76 -6.51
N TYR A 193 -19.78 -8.00 -5.60
CA TYR A 193 -18.92 -6.97 -5.03
C TYR A 193 -18.13 -6.25 -6.12
N LEU A 194 -17.43 -7.00 -6.98
CA LEU A 194 -16.61 -6.46 -8.06
C LEU A 194 -17.47 -5.70 -9.09
N ALA A 195 -18.67 -6.19 -9.39
CA ALA A 195 -19.63 -5.48 -10.24
C ALA A 195 -20.08 -4.15 -9.62
N ALA A 196 -20.40 -4.12 -8.33
CA ALA A 196 -20.76 -2.90 -7.60
C ALA A 196 -19.60 -1.90 -7.56
N LEU A 197 -18.37 -2.37 -7.37
CA LEU A 197 -17.16 -1.56 -7.41
C LEU A 197 -16.95 -0.93 -8.80
N LYS A 198 -17.10 -1.71 -9.87
CA LYS A 198 -17.03 -1.22 -11.27
C LYS A 198 -18.10 -0.16 -11.53
N LYS A 199 -19.34 -0.38 -11.08
CA LYS A 199 -20.44 0.60 -11.21
C LYS A 199 -20.15 1.89 -10.45
N LYS A 200 -19.60 1.82 -9.23
CA LYS A 200 -19.16 3.01 -8.48
C LYS A 200 -18.05 3.75 -9.21
N LYS A 201 -17.03 3.05 -9.73
CA LYS A 201 -15.95 3.67 -10.52
C LYS A 201 -16.49 4.37 -11.77
N LYS A 202 -17.45 3.77 -12.47
CA LYS A 202 -18.13 4.38 -13.62
C LYS A 202 -18.94 5.61 -13.21
N LYS A 203 -19.77 5.50 -12.16
CA LYS A 203 -20.57 6.63 -11.64
C LYS A 203 -19.69 7.80 -11.20
N ASN A 204 -18.62 7.55 -10.45
CA ASN A 204 -17.67 8.59 -10.08
C ASN A 204 -17.04 9.22 -11.33
N THR A 205 -16.70 8.42 -12.33
CA THR A 205 -16.16 8.93 -13.60
C THR A 205 -17.16 9.83 -14.33
N ASP A 206 -18.44 9.47 -14.32
CA ASP A 206 -19.52 10.21 -14.97
C ASP A 206 -19.91 11.47 -14.17
N SER A 207 -20.02 11.39 -12.83
CA SER A 207 -20.26 12.55 -11.96
C SER A 207 -19.14 13.58 -12.03
N LEU A 208 -17.88 13.12 -12.10
CA LEU A 208 -16.74 14.00 -12.34
C LEU A 208 -16.75 14.59 -13.77
N LYS A 209 -17.51 14.03 -14.74
CA LYS A 209 -17.65 14.64 -16.08
C LYS A 209 -18.70 15.75 -16.05
N THR A 210 -19.73 15.59 -15.22
CA THR A 210 -20.78 16.59 -15.02
C THR A 210 -20.31 17.77 -14.16
N ALA A 211 -19.52 17.52 -13.11
CA ALA A 211 -18.98 18.59 -12.25
C ALA A 211 -17.93 19.47 -12.97
N ALA A 212 -17.11 18.90 -13.86
CA ALA A 212 -16.14 19.63 -14.67
C ALA A 212 -16.78 20.55 -15.73
N ALA A 213 -18.11 20.47 -15.93
CA ALA A 213 -18.85 21.36 -16.83
C ALA A 213 -19.43 22.60 -16.10
N THR A 214 -19.18 22.78 -14.80
CA THR A 214 -19.85 23.83 -14.01
C THR A 214 -18.90 24.71 -13.17
N GLU A 215 -17.62 24.37 -13.03
CA GLU A 215 -16.69 25.21 -12.25
C GLU A 215 -15.44 25.56 -13.07
N SER A 216 -15.52 26.67 -13.78
CA SER A 216 -14.36 27.44 -14.23
C SER A 216 -14.50 28.87 -13.71
N ALA A 217 -14.03 29.11 -12.48
CA ALA A 217 -13.71 30.45 -12.00
C ALA A 217 -12.75 30.37 -10.77
N ASP A 218 -11.50 30.74 -11.03
CA ASP A 218 -10.48 31.33 -10.15
C ASP A 218 -10.09 30.70 -8.79
N ALA A 219 -8.82 30.28 -8.71
CA ALA A 219 -7.85 30.84 -7.76
C ALA A 219 -6.38 30.54 -8.20
N PRO A 220 -5.41 31.46 -8.01
CA PRO A 220 -4.02 31.28 -8.42
C PRO A 220 -3.16 30.67 -7.31
N THR A 221 -2.19 29.81 -7.67
CA THR A 221 -1.16 29.34 -6.74
C THR A 221 0.25 29.60 -7.27
N THR A 222 1.06 30.14 -6.37
CA THR A 222 2.37 30.77 -6.52
C THR A 222 3.52 29.76 -6.53
N GLY A 223 4.37 29.84 -7.56
CA GLY A 223 5.67 29.16 -7.73
C GLY A 223 6.15 29.37 -9.18
N PRO A 224 7.46 29.27 -9.51
CA PRO A 224 7.91 29.38 -10.90
C PRO A 224 7.30 28.22 -11.70
N GLN A 225 6.26 28.53 -12.47
CA GLN A 225 5.49 27.52 -13.19
C GLN A 225 6.37 26.88 -14.26
N LYS A 226 6.64 25.58 -14.11
CA LYS A 226 7.25 24.79 -15.18
C LYS A 226 6.31 24.82 -16.39
N ILE A 227 6.82 25.25 -17.54
CA ILE A 227 6.00 25.37 -18.75
C ILE A 227 5.93 24.00 -19.43
N ILE A 228 4.81 23.32 -19.28
CA ILE A 228 4.55 22.04 -19.95
C ILE A 228 4.12 22.34 -21.40
N VAL A 229 4.94 21.90 -22.35
CA VAL A 229 4.73 22.11 -23.79
C VAL A 229 3.84 21.02 -24.38
N GLU A 230 4.04 19.77 -23.95
CA GLU A 230 3.31 18.63 -24.48
C GLU A 230 3.14 17.54 -23.42
N ARG A 231 2.09 16.72 -23.56
CA ARG A 231 1.81 15.59 -22.70
C ARG A 231 1.39 14.41 -23.56
N LYS A 232 2.03 13.26 -23.34
CA LYS A 232 1.74 12.05 -24.09
C LYS A 232 1.48 10.88 -23.17
N LEU A 233 0.60 10.01 -23.62
CA LEU A 233 0.23 8.79 -22.92
C LEU A 233 0.43 7.60 -23.85
N TYR A 234 1.11 6.60 -23.35
CA TYR A 234 1.39 5.37 -24.08
C TYR A 234 0.81 4.18 -23.32
N SER A 235 0.39 3.17 -24.06
CA SER A 235 -0.09 1.91 -23.51
C SER A 235 0.48 0.75 -24.31
N GLY A 236 0.76 -0.35 -23.63
CA GLY A 236 1.28 -1.55 -24.29
C GLY A 236 1.60 -2.65 -23.31
N MET A 237 2.64 -3.43 -23.61
CA MET A 237 2.98 -4.63 -22.86
C MET A 237 4.49 -4.81 -22.70
N PHE A 238 4.91 -5.45 -21.61
CA PHE A 238 6.20 -6.13 -21.48
C PHE A 238 6.04 -7.61 -21.87
N ASP A 239 6.90 -8.12 -22.75
CA ASP A 239 6.87 -9.49 -23.31
C ASP A 239 5.50 -9.92 -23.86
N ASN A 240 4.68 -8.96 -24.30
CA ASN A 240 3.28 -9.16 -24.70
C ASN A 240 2.38 -9.76 -23.60
N GLN A 241 2.81 -9.74 -22.34
CA GLN A 241 2.12 -10.39 -21.21
C GLN A 241 1.72 -9.41 -20.11
N ILE A 242 2.61 -8.48 -19.75
CA ILE A 242 2.39 -7.59 -18.61
C ILE A 242 1.94 -6.22 -19.14
N PRO A 243 0.71 -5.76 -18.86
CA PRO A 243 0.23 -4.47 -19.36
C PRO A 243 1.02 -3.32 -18.75
N VAL A 244 1.28 -2.29 -19.54
CA VAL A 244 2.05 -1.10 -19.15
C VAL A 244 1.34 0.15 -19.63
N GLN A 245 1.32 1.17 -18.78
CA GLN A 245 0.90 2.52 -19.13
C GLN A 245 1.99 3.50 -18.73
N LEU A 246 2.51 4.24 -19.71
CA LEU A 246 3.57 5.24 -19.54
C LEU A 246 2.99 6.62 -19.83
N TYR A 247 3.19 7.55 -18.92
CA TYR A 247 2.81 8.95 -19.09
C TYR A 247 4.06 9.82 -19.06
N ILE A 248 4.17 10.76 -20.00
CA ILE A 248 5.33 11.66 -20.14
C ILE A 248 4.87 13.11 -20.38
N ARG A 249 5.52 14.04 -19.67
CA ARG A 249 5.40 15.48 -19.85
C ARG A 249 6.68 16.00 -20.48
N TYR A 250 6.53 16.84 -21.51
CA TYR A 250 7.62 17.56 -22.17
C TYR A 250 7.60 18.99 -21.65
N LEU A 251 8.70 19.41 -21.02
CA LEU A 251 8.80 20.71 -20.39
C LEU A 251 9.82 21.57 -21.14
N LYS A 252 9.54 22.87 -21.20
CA LYS A 252 10.48 23.86 -21.70
C LYS A 252 11.66 23.96 -20.73
N GLY A 253 12.88 23.81 -21.24
CA GLY A 253 14.12 23.98 -20.48
C GLY A 253 15.01 25.07 -21.06
N ASN A 254 16.18 25.25 -20.46
CA ASN A 254 17.21 26.20 -20.91
C ASN A 254 18.16 25.55 -21.92
N CYS A 255 17.61 25.08 -23.03
CA CYS A 255 18.34 24.40 -24.10
C CYS A 255 18.00 25.00 -25.47
N PRO A 256 18.79 24.70 -26.52
CA PRO A 256 18.52 25.20 -27.87
C PRO A 256 17.19 24.70 -28.46
N GLU A 257 16.70 23.56 -27.97
CA GLU A 257 15.45 22.93 -28.38
C GLU A 257 14.26 23.46 -27.57
N VAL A 258 13.04 23.36 -28.13
CA VAL A 258 11.80 23.83 -27.47
C VAL A 258 11.49 23.02 -26.19
N THR A 259 11.96 21.77 -26.12
CA THR A 259 11.77 20.84 -24.99
C THR A 259 13.04 20.02 -24.75
N CYS A 260 13.56 20.02 -23.52
CA CYS A 260 14.71 19.19 -23.12
C CYS A 260 14.66 18.70 -21.68
N ILE A 261 13.52 18.93 -21.02
CA ILE A 261 13.25 18.38 -19.70
C ILE A 261 12.03 17.48 -19.87
N TRP A 262 12.12 16.28 -19.32
CA TRP A 262 11.05 15.30 -19.39
C TRP A 262 10.76 14.77 -18.00
N GLU A 263 9.48 14.62 -17.70
CA GLU A 263 9.02 13.97 -16.48
C GLU A 263 8.13 12.82 -16.90
N ALA A 264 8.41 11.62 -16.40
CA ALA A 264 7.57 10.46 -16.70
C ALA A 264 7.27 9.64 -15.44
N PHE A 265 6.15 8.94 -15.50
CA PHE A 265 5.87 7.82 -14.62
C PHE A 265 5.23 6.71 -15.43
N TYR A 266 5.26 5.51 -14.88
CA TYR A 266 4.56 4.40 -15.47
C TYR A 266 3.94 3.50 -14.42
N LYS A 267 3.03 2.65 -14.87
CA LYS A 267 2.39 1.62 -14.08
C LYS A 267 2.32 0.37 -14.92
N PHE A 268 2.64 -0.78 -14.34
CA PHE A 268 2.60 -2.05 -15.04
C PHE A 268 1.89 -3.15 -14.23
N GLY A 269 1.30 -4.11 -14.93
CA GLY A 269 0.52 -5.18 -14.34
C GLY A 269 -0.65 -4.67 -13.51
N ASP A 270 -0.86 -5.32 -12.37
CA ASP A 270 -1.90 -5.01 -11.39
C ASP A 270 -1.40 -4.13 -10.22
N GLN A 271 -0.21 -3.53 -10.34
CA GLN A 271 0.34 -2.66 -9.28
C GLN A 271 -0.58 -1.48 -9.04
N ASP A 272 -0.81 -1.09 -7.78
CA ASP A 272 -1.70 0.04 -7.47
C ASP A 272 -1.02 1.40 -7.69
N ASP A 273 0.28 1.48 -7.43
CA ASP A 273 1.06 2.72 -7.46
C ASP A 273 1.70 3.03 -8.82
N TYR A 274 2.00 4.31 -9.02
CA TYR A 274 2.78 4.79 -10.17
C TYR A 274 4.24 4.90 -9.78
N ILE A 275 5.13 4.45 -10.66
CA ILE A 275 6.57 4.53 -10.45
C ILE A 275 7.09 5.73 -11.23
N LYS A 276 7.72 6.67 -10.52
CA LYS A 276 8.37 7.83 -11.11
C LYS A 276 9.63 7.39 -11.88
N LEU A 277 9.85 8.06 -13.02
CA LEU A 277 10.96 7.79 -13.91
C LEU A 277 11.82 9.05 -14.09
N ASP A 278 13.13 8.86 -13.95
CA ASP A 278 14.14 9.81 -14.43
C ASP A 278 14.37 9.56 -15.92
N VAL A 279 14.17 10.60 -16.74
CA VAL A 279 14.14 10.48 -18.20
C VAL A 279 15.32 11.21 -18.82
N SER A 280 16.04 10.53 -19.69
CA SER A 280 17.11 11.12 -20.49
C SER A 280 17.08 10.59 -21.93
N LYS A 281 17.88 11.21 -22.79
CA LYS A 281 18.07 10.77 -24.17
C LYS A 281 19.57 10.63 -24.43
N ASN A 282 19.98 9.45 -24.87
CA ASN A 282 21.37 9.18 -25.21
C ASN A 282 21.76 9.89 -26.53
N PRO A 283 23.07 10.09 -26.79
CA PRO A 283 23.54 10.70 -28.05
C PRO A 283 23.04 9.99 -29.31
N ASP A 284 22.80 8.69 -29.23
CA ASP A 284 22.25 7.86 -30.33
C ASP A 284 20.73 8.06 -30.54
N GLY A 285 20.12 8.99 -29.82
CA GLY A 285 18.70 9.33 -29.93
C GLY A 285 17.74 8.37 -29.21
N LYS A 286 18.27 7.36 -28.50
CA LYS A 286 17.48 6.44 -27.67
C LYS A 286 17.05 7.10 -26.37
N TRP A 287 15.82 6.82 -25.96
CA TRP A 287 15.24 7.27 -24.69
C TRP A 287 15.63 6.31 -23.58
N VAL A 288 16.06 6.85 -22.46
CA VAL A 288 16.36 6.09 -21.25
C VAL A 288 15.41 6.55 -20.15
N PHE A 289 14.68 5.60 -19.58
CA PHE A 289 13.79 5.82 -18.45
C PHE A 289 14.30 4.99 -17.28
N THR A 290 14.71 5.63 -16.20
CA THR A 290 15.23 4.93 -15.02
C THR A 290 14.24 5.09 -13.88
N GLU A 291 13.85 4.00 -13.21
CA GLU A 291 12.99 4.08 -12.03
C GLU A 291 13.63 4.92 -10.93
N ASN A 292 12.82 5.58 -10.13
CA ASN A 292 13.28 6.29 -8.95
C ASN A 292 12.57 5.74 -7.70
N PRO A 293 13.27 5.01 -6.80
CA PRO A 293 14.69 4.66 -6.85
C PRO A 293 15.04 3.65 -7.97
N ALA A 294 16.31 3.63 -8.40
CA ALA A 294 16.80 2.90 -9.60
C ALA A 294 16.80 1.37 -9.46
N GLN A 295 15.64 0.75 -9.60
CA GLN A 295 15.42 -0.71 -9.56
C GLN A 295 15.34 -1.34 -10.97
N GLY A 296 15.09 -0.51 -11.98
CA GLY A 296 15.04 -0.92 -13.37
C GLY A 296 15.15 0.26 -14.32
N SER A 297 15.46 -0.03 -15.58
CA SER A 297 15.56 0.96 -16.64
C SER A 297 14.98 0.46 -17.95
N MET A 298 14.40 1.37 -18.72
CA MET A 298 13.98 1.12 -20.10
C MET A 298 14.90 1.87 -21.04
N GLU A 299 15.41 1.18 -22.05
CA GLU A 299 16.03 1.80 -23.21
C GLU A 299 15.10 1.60 -24.41
N LEU A 300 14.49 2.69 -24.88
CA LEU A 300 13.45 2.69 -25.91
C LEU A 300 13.83 3.56 -27.11
N THR A 301 13.50 3.08 -28.29
CA THR A 301 13.49 3.88 -29.52
C THR A 301 12.06 4.31 -29.81
N LEU A 302 11.88 5.61 -30.07
CA LEU A 302 10.62 6.18 -30.52
C LEU A 302 10.61 6.24 -32.04
N ASP A 303 9.73 5.48 -32.68
CA ASP A 303 9.39 5.65 -34.10
C ASP A 303 7.93 6.09 -34.21
N LYS A 304 7.73 7.32 -34.68
CA LYS A 304 6.43 8.02 -34.74
C LYS A 304 5.73 8.04 -33.37
N ASP A 305 4.75 7.17 -33.20
CA ASP A 305 3.86 7.04 -32.05
C ASP A 305 4.15 5.77 -31.23
N LYS A 306 5.25 5.06 -31.52
CA LYS A 306 5.56 3.76 -30.90
C LYS A 306 6.92 3.77 -30.23
N TYR A 307 6.92 3.41 -28.96
CA TYR A 307 8.15 3.04 -28.26
C TYR A 307 8.37 1.54 -28.40
N THR A 308 9.58 1.17 -28.81
CA THR A 308 10.06 -0.21 -28.82
C THR A 308 11.43 -0.29 -28.19
N GLY A 309 11.71 -1.35 -27.44
CA GLY A 309 13.01 -1.51 -26.81
C GLY A 309 12.96 -2.55 -25.71
N THR A 310 13.77 -2.35 -24.68
CA THR A 310 13.91 -3.32 -23.58
C THR A 310 13.80 -2.63 -22.24
N TRP A 311 13.16 -3.30 -21.29
CA TRP A 311 13.19 -2.97 -19.87
C TRP A 311 14.13 -3.96 -19.20
N LEU A 312 15.05 -3.50 -18.36
CA LEU A 312 16.00 -4.30 -17.62
C LEU A 312 15.82 -4.05 -16.12
N SER A 313 15.77 -5.12 -15.34
CA SER A 313 15.87 -4.99 -13.88
C SER A 313 17.33 -4.91 -13.46
N SER A 314 17.63 -3.93 -12.60
CA SER A 314 18.93 -3.82 -11.94
C SER A 314 19.19 -4.99 -10.98
N ASP A 315 18.14 -5.62 -10.45
CA ASP A 315 18.24 -6.56 -9.32
C ASP A 315 18.42 -8.02 -9.72
N ASN A 316 17.88 -8.44 -10.86
CA ASN A 316 17.89 -9.84 -11.29
C ASN A 316 18.33 -10.06 -12.74
N GLN A 317 18.81 -9.01 -13.43
CA GLN A 317 19.24 -9.03 -14.83
C GLN A 317 18.18 -9.58 -15.79
N THR A 318 16.90 -9.60 -15.38
CA THR A 318 15.79 -10.00 -16.26
C THR A 318 15.45 -8.84 -17.19
N GLY A 319 15.39 -9.14 -18.48
CA GLY A 319 14.96 -8.20 -19.51
C GLY A 319 13.59 -8.57 -20.07
N TYR A 320 12.77 -7.56 -20.35
CA TYR A 320 11.51 -7.71 -21.08
C TYR A 320 11.53 -6.86 -22.34
N ASP A 321 10.96 -7.38 -23.42
CA ASP A 321 10.67 -6.61 -24.63
C ASP A 321 9.54 -5.63 -24.34
N VAL A 322 9.75 -4.37 -24.67
CA VAL A 322 8.79 -3.28 -24.47
C VAL A 322 8.20 -2.87 -25.79
N LYS A 323 6.87 -2.87 -25.88
CA LYS A 323 6.13 -2.31 -27.02
C LYS A 323 5.00 -1.44 -26.51
N LEU A 324 5.12 -0.13 -26.69
CA LEU A 324 4.10 0.84 -26.29
C LEU A 324 3.66 1.65 -27.50
N THR A 325 2.38 1.98 -27.57
CA THR A 325 1.80 2.84 -28.61
C THR A 325 1.12 4.03 -27.95
N GLU A 326 1.28 5.21 -28.54
CA GLU A 326 0.63 6.42 -28.10
C GLU A 326 -0.89 6.22 -28.19
N ILE A 327 -1.60 6.59 -27.13
CA ILE A 327 -3.05 6.51 -27.06
C ILE A 327 -3.62 7.90 -26.81
N PRO A 328 -4.76 8.25 -27.45
CA PRO A 328 -5.41 9.51 -27.18
C PRO A 328 -5.84 9.55 -25.71
N ALA A 329 -5.44 10.62 -25.01
CA ALA A 329 -5.83 10.86 -23.63
C ALA A 329 -6.85 12.00 -23.59
N THR A 330 -7.95 11.80 -22.87
CA THR A 330 -8.91 12.88 -22.64
C THR A 330 -8.27 13.95 -21.74
N PRO A 331 -8.65 15.24 -21.86
CA PRO A 331 -8.12 16.32 -21.01
C PRO A 331 -8.20 16.00 -19.51
N LYS A 332 -9.30 15.38 -19.09
CA LYS A 332 -9.50 14.93 -17.71
C LYS A 332 -8.59 13.77 -17.28
N LYS A 333 -8.25 12.86 -18.20
CA LYS A 333 -7.27 11.82 -17.90
C LYS A 333 -5.90 12.46 -17.71
N ILE A 334 -5.55 13.40 -18.58
CA ILE A 334 -4.31 14.18 -18.48
C ILE A 334 -4.23 14.94 -17.15
N GLU A 335 -5.29 15.64 -16.76
CA GLU A 335 -5.37 16.38 -15.49
C GLU A 335 -5.14 15.46 -14.28
N ARG A 336 -5.77 14.29 -14.24
CA ARG A 336 -5.51 13.30 -13.18
C ARG A 336 -4.07 12.79 -13.17
N MET A 337 -3.44 12.64 -14.34
CA MET A 337 -2.04 12.24 -14.40
C MET A 337 -1.13 13.38 -13.90
N ASP A 338 -1.48 14.64 -14.18
CA ASP A 338 -0.81 15.80 -13.61
C ASP A 338 -0.96 15.86 -12.08
N GLU A 339 -2.16 15.62 -11.54
CA GLU A 339 -2.40 15.54 -10.09
C GLU A 339 -1.55 14.46 -9.40
N VAL A 340 -1.40 13.28 -10.03
CA VAL A 340 -0.51 12.22 -9.54
C VAL A 340 0.93 12.73 -9.46
N PHE A 341 1.41 13.41 -10.49
CA PHE A 341 2.74 14.01 -10.49
C PHE A 341 2.94 15.00 -9.35
N GLU A 342 1.99 15.93 -9.18
CA GLU A 342 2.09 16.93 -8.12
C GLU A 342 2.07 16.27 -6.73
N LYS A 343 1.20 15.27 -6.52
CA LYS A 343 1.14 14.54 -5.25
C LYS A 343 2.47 13.81 -4.94
N GLU A 344 3.05 13.13 -5.92
CA GLU A 344 4.35 12.44 -5.76
C GLU A 344 5.53 13.42 -5.63
N LEU A 345 5.42 14.64 -6.18
CA LEU A 345 6.42 15.71 -6.04
C LEU A 345 6.39 16.38 -4.66
N PHE A 346 5.21 16.47 -4.04
CA PHE A 346 5.01 17.12 -2.73
C PHE A 346 4.93 16.15 -1.55
N SER A 347 4.87 14.84 -1.80
CA SER A 347 5.06 13.80 -0.78
C SER A 347 6.56 13.68 -0.45
N LYS A 348 7.10 14.69 0.26
CA LYS A 348 8.41 14.61 0.91
C LYS A 348 8.29 14.14 2.35
#